data_AF-A0A172TU72-F1
#
_entry.id   AF-A0A172TU72-F1
#
_cell.length_a   1.000
_cell.length_b   1.000
_cell.length_c   1.000
_cell.angle_alpha   90.00
_cell.angle_beta   90.00
_cell.angle_gamma   90.00
#
_symmetry.space_group_name_H-M   'P 1'
#
loop_
_entity.id
_entity.type
_entity.pdbx_description
1 polymer ?
#
loop_
_entity_poly.entity_id
_entity_poly.type
_entity_poly.pdbx_seq_one_letter_code
_entity_poly.pdbx_strand_id
1 'polypeptide(L)'
;MKKLAFVLALFFVGSIAAFAQNPVSWAFTSKKISDKVYEIHMTATIQSGWHLYSQTQPDDAIAQPTSFAFNNNPLLVFDGKVKEVGKLERYRDDKLDVSANQYSNKVNFVQVVKLKGNAKTAVTGKLEFQTCDDQKCLPPKTTNFTIALK
;
A
#
# COMPACT_ATOMS: atom_id res chain seq x y z
N MET A 1 58.70 -18.57 32.70
CA MET A 1 57.51 -18.52 33.59
C MET A 1 57.18 -17.08 33.90
N LYS A 2 56.04 -16.59 33.41
CA LYS A 2 55.15 -15.57 34.00
C LYS A 2 54.07 -15.35 32.94
N LYS A 3 53.00 -16.11 33.12
CA LYS A 3 51.78 -16.10 32.31
C LYS A 3 51.14 -14.72 32.52
N LEU A 4 51.08 -13.87 31.49
CA LEU A 4 50.21 -12.70 31.52
C LEU A 4 48.97 -13.02 30.68
N ALA A 5 47.87 -13.15 31.39
CA ALA A 5 46.58 -13.57 30.88
C ALA A 5 45.94 -12.48 30.00
N PHE A 6 45.50 -12.91 28.82
CA PHE A 6 44.10 -12.77 28.35
C PHE A 6 43.37 -11.46 28.67
N VAL A 7 43.22 -10.59 27.66
CA VAL A 7 41.91 -9.98 27.31
C VAL A 7 41.92 -9.69 25.80
N LEU A 8 41.47 -10.65 25.00
CA LEU A 8 41.05 -10.39 23.62
C LEU A 8 39.62 -9.85 23.71
N ALA A 9 39.46 -8.53 23.73
CA ALA A 9 38.14 -7.90 23.65
C ALA A 9 37.58 -8.14 22.25
N LEU A 10 36.76 -9.19 22.10
CA LEU A 10 35.92 -9.39 20.94
C LEU A 10 34.92 -8.21 20.88
N PHE A 11 35.18 -7.24 20.00
CA PHE A 11 34.17 -6.30 19.55
C PHE A 11 33.14 -7.09 18.74
N PHE A 12 32.10 -7.59 19.41
CA PHE A 12 30.92 -8.12 18.75
C PHE A 12 30.13 -6.93 18.20
N VAL A 13 30.48 -6.49 16.98
CA VAL A 13 29.66 -5.54 16.23
C VAL A 13 28.38 -6.29 15.84
N GLY A 14 27.38 -6.23 16.71
CA GLY A 14 26.05 -6.72 16.40
C GLY A 14 25.48 -5.89 15.26
N SER A 15 25.42 -6.48 14.06
CA SER A 15 24.70 -5.91 12.93
C SER A 15 23.23 -5.77 13.31
N ILE A 16 22.82 -4.56 13.70
CA ILE A 16 21.41 -4.24 13.90
C ILE A 16 20.80 -4.21 12.50
N ALA A 17 20.23 -5.33 12.06
CA ALA A 17 19.41 -5.34 10.87
C ALA A 17 18.21 -4.42 11.13
N ALA A 18 18.23 -3.22 10.54
CA ALA A 18 17.07 -2.34 10.54
C ALA A 18 16.00 -2.99 9.67
N PHE A 19 15.10 -3.77 10.29
CA PHE A 19 13.94 -4.30 9.60
C PHE A 19 13.08 -3.13 9.12
N ALA A 20 12.87 -3.03 7.81
CA ALA A 20 11.98 -2.03 7.24
C ALA A 20 10.58 -2.20 7.84
N GLN A 21 10.07 -1.16 8.49
CA GLN A 21 8.71 -1.16 9.01
C GLN A 21 7.72 -1.32 7.85
N ASN A 22 6.79 -2.26 7.97
CA ASN A 22 5.66 -2.43 7.04
C ASN A 22 4.35 -2.24 7.81
N PRO A 23 3.93 -0.98 8.03
CA PRO A 23 2.73 -0.69 8.79
C PRO A 23 1.44 -1.01 8.03
N VAL A 24 1.53 -1.33 6.74
CA VAL A 24 0.39 -1.67 5.90
C VAL A 24 0.59 -3.03 5.25
N SER A 25 -0.41 -3.90 5.41
CA SER A 25 -0.52 -5.16 4.69
C SER A 25 -1.64 -5.08 3.65
N TRP A 26 -1.41 -5.73 2.50
CA TRP A 26 -2.31 -5.67 1.35
C TRP A 26 -2.87 -7.05 1.02
N ALA A 27 -4.18 -7.12 0.83
CA ALA A 27 -4.88 -8.29 0.31
C ALA A 27 -5.49 -7.96 -1.05
N PHE A 28 -5.29 -8.86 -2.02
CA PHE A 28 -5.76 -8.69 -3.39
C PHE A 28 -6.71 -9.82 -3.75
N THR A 29 -7.97 -9.49 -4.02
CA THR A 29 -9.02 -10.48 -4.30
C THR A 29 -9.89 -10.04 -5.47
N SER A 30 -10.62 -10.98 -6.05
CA SER A 30 -11.65 -10.71 -7.05
C SER A 30 -12.98 -11.30 -6.61
N LYS A 31 -14.06 -10.68 -7.06
CA LYS A 31 -15.44 -11.12 -6.84
C LYS A 31 -16.20 -10.98 -8.14
N LYS A 32 -16.72 -12.09 -8.67
CA LYS A 32 -17.67 -12.04 -9.78
C LYS A 32 -18.97 -11.40 -9.32
N ILE A 33 -19.43 -10.37 -10.02
CA ILE A 33 -20.68 -9.64 -9.69
C ILE A 33 -21.77 -9.84 -10.75
N SER A 34 -21.41 -10.19 -11.99
CA SER A 34 -22.34 -10.65 -13.02
C SER A 34 -21.60 -11.46 -14.09
N ASP A 35 -22.27 -11.85 -15.18
CA ASP A 35 -21.57 -12.48 -16.30
C ASP A 35 -20.46 -11.57 -16.83
N LYS A 36 -19.23 -12.11 -16.88
CA LYS A 36 -18.00 -11.41 -17.30
C LYS A 36 -17.69 -10.09 -16.58
N VAL A 37 -18.35 -9.75 -15.48
CA VAL A 37 -18.06 -8.54 -14.70
C VAL A 37 -17.59 -8.92 -13.31
N TYR A 38 -16.46 -8.34 -12.93
CA TYR A 38 -15.79 -8.61 -11.67
C TYR A 38 -15.49 -7.29 -10.95
N GLU A 39 -15.59 -7.32 -9.64
CA GLU A 39 -14.89 -6.37 -8.78
C GLU A 39 -13.53 -6.96 -8.42
N ILE A 40 -12.48 -6.15 -8.51
CA ILE A 40 -11.21 -6.43 -7.85
C ILE A 40 -11.10 -5.55 -6.61
N HIS A 41 -10.66 -6.15 -5.51
CA HIS A 41 -10.49 -5.51 -4.23
C HIS A 41 -9.01 -5.53 -3.84
N MET A 42 -8.45 -4.35 -3.64
CA MET A 42 -7.10 -4.14 -3.12
C MET A 42 -7.28 -3.55 -1.72
N THR A 43 -7.29 -4.41 -0.70
CA THR A 43 -7.60 -4.00 0.68
C THR A 43 -6.32 -3.75 1.45
N ALA A 44 -6.17 -2.54 1.99
CA ALA A 44 -5.12 -2.20 2.93
C ALA A 44 -5.61 -2.42 4.37
N THR A 45 -4.81 -3.14 5.17
CA THR A 45 -4.95 -3.18 6.63
C THR A 45 -3.78 -2.43 7.23
N ILE A 46 -4.08 -1.43 8.05
CA ILE A 46 -3.15 -0.40 8.51
C ILE A 46 -2.98 -0.58 10.02
N GLN A 47 -1.73 -0.68 10.47
CA GLN A 47 -1.42 -0.78 11.90
C GLN A 47 -1.90 0.47 12.65
N SER A 48 -2.31 0.29 13.90
CA SER A 48 -2.77 1.41 14.74
C SER A 48 -1.69 2.49 14.86
N GLY A 49 -2.10 3.76 14.79
CA GLY A 49 -1.20 4.92 14.80
C GLY A 49 -0.52 5.22 13.48
N TRP A 50 -0.80 4.45 12.43
CA TRP A 50 -0.32 4.72 11.07
C TRP A 50 -1.47 5.14 10.16
N HIS A 51 -1.11 5.92 9.14
CA HIS A 51 -2.03 6.47 8.16
C HIS A 51 -1.57 6.13 6.75
N LEU A 52 -2.53 5.77 5.89
CA LEU A 52 -2.36 5.57 4.45
C LEU A 52 -3.06 6.70 3.70
N TYR A 53 -2.38 7.32 2.76
CA TYR A 53 -2.91 8.45 2.01
C TYR A 53 -3.88 8.04 0.91
N SER A 54 -5.00 8.75 0.81
CA SER A 54 -5.99 8.61 -0.27
C SER A 54 -5.37 8.87 -1.65
N GLN A 55 -5.99 8.31 -2.69
CA GLN A 55 -5.72 8.62 -4.10
C GLN A 55 -5.97 10.09 -4.43
N THR A 56 -6.87 10.77 -3.69
CA THR A 56 -7.20 12.18 -3.91
C THR A 56 -6.73 12.99 -2.73
N GLN A 57 -5.76 13.87 -2.96
CA GLN A 57 -5.22 14.76 -1.94
C GLN A 57 -5.64 16.21 -2.17
N PRO A 58 -5.70 17.03 -1.10
CA PRO A 58 -5.65 18.49 -1.21
C PRO A 58 -4.37 18.96 -1.94
N ASP A 59 -4.41 20.16 -2.52
CA ASP A 59 -3.28 20.72 -3.28
C ASP A 59 -2.05 21.03 -2.39
N ASP A 60 -2.26 21.27 -1.09
CA ASP A 60 -1.24 21.52 -0.09
C ASP A 60 -0.66 20.25 0.54
N ALA A 61 -1.11 19.07 0.11
CA ALA A 61 -0.59 17.80 0.63
C ALA A 61 0.83 17.53 0.15
N ILE A 62 1.70 17.20 1.10
CA ILE A 62 3.11 16.85 0.84
C ILE A 62 3.34 15.35 0.67
N ALA A 63 2.40 14.54 1.15
CA ALA A 63 2.53 13.10 1.11
C ALA A 63 2.08 12.50 -0.23
N GLN A 64 2.74 11.42 -0.64
CA GLN A 64 2.45 10.76 -1.90
C GLN A 64 1.13 9.99 -1.83
N PRO A 65 0.17 10.26 -2.73
CA PRO A 65 -1.11 9.57 -2.75
C PRO A 65 -0.92 8.09 -3.10
N THR A 66 -1.82 7.25 -2.58
CA THR A 66 -1.92 5.87 -3.07
C THR A 66 -2.29 5.89 -4.55
N SER A 67 -1.66 5.07 -5.38
CA SER A 67 -1.97 4.96 -6.81
C SER A 67 -1.89 3.53 -7.33
N PHE A 68 -2.69 3.26 -8.36
CA PHE A 68 -2.75 1.97 -9.03
C PHE A 68 -2.49 2.14 -10.52
N ALA A 69 -1.44 1.49 -11.02
CA ALA A 69 -1.12 1.40 -12.44
C ALA A 69 -1.39 -0.02 -12.92
N PHE A 70 -2.48 -0.21 -13.66
CA PHE A 70 -2.83 -1.51 -14.23
C PHE A 70 -2.06 -1.76 -15.53
N ASN A 71 -1.52 -2.97 -15.69
CA ASN A 71 -0.91 -3.39 -16.95
C ASN A 71 -2.00 -3.61 -18.00
N ASN A 72 -1.68 -3.28 -19.26
CA ASN A 72 -2.59 -3.53 -20.37
C ASN A 72 -2.85 -5.03 -20.53
N ASN A 73 -4.13 -5.40 -20.65
CA ASN A 73 -4.55 -6.76 -20.95
C ASN A 73 -5.69 -6.67 -21.98
N PRO A 74 -5.50 -7.17 -23.22
CA PRO A 74 -6.48 -7.01 -24.29
C PRO A 74 -7.82 -7.69 -24.00
N LEU A 75 -7.85 -8.64 -23.06
CA LEU A 75 -9.05 -9.36 -22.63
C LEU A 75 -9.89 -8.58 -21.60
N LEU A 76 -9.38 -7.47 -21.06
CA LEU A 76 -10.00 -6.72 -19.98
C LEU A 76 -10.42 -5.32 -20.44
N VAL A 77 -11.49 -4.82 -19.82
CA VAL A 77 -11.93 -3.42 -19.90
C VAL A 77 -12.17 -2.93 -18.48
N PHE A 78 -11.49 -1.85 -18.09
CA PHE A 78 -11.70 -1.20 -16.80
C PHE A 78 -12.91 -0.26 -16.91
N ASP A 79 -13.86 -0.41 -15.99
CA ASP A 79 -15.07 0.41 -15.94
C ASP A 79 -14.95 1.44 -14.81
N GLY A 80 -14.69 2.69 -15.19
CA GLY A 80 -14.48 3.80 -14.26
C GLY A 80 -13.13 3.77 -13.54
N LYS A 81 -13.01 4.63 -12.51
CA LYS A 81 -11.83 4.77 -11.66
C LYS A 81 -11.93 3.86 -10.43
N VAL A 82 -10.78 3.61 -9.79
CA VAL A 82 -10.68 2.90 -8.52
C VAL A 82 -11.39 3.71 -7.44
N LYS A 83 -12.39 3.12 -6.80
CA LYS A 83 -13.15 3.72 -5.69
C LYS A 83 -12.52 3.36 -4.35
N GLU A 84 -12.55 4.29 -3.42
CA GLU A 84 -12.08 4.08 -2.05
C GLU A 84 -13.26 3.82 -1.12
N VAL A 85 -13.27 2.68 -0.44
CA VAL A 85 -14.31 2.27 0.51
C VAL A 85 -13.67 2.18 1.89
N GLY A 86 -13.84 3.24 2.66
CA GLY A 86 -13.31 3.39 4.02
C GLY A 86 -13.79 4.70 4.64
N LYS A 87 -13.49 4.89 5.93
CA LYS A 87 -13.78 6.16 6.61
C LYS A 87 -12.66 7.15 6.25
N LEU A 88 -12.93 8.05 5.30
CA LEU A 88 -11.98 9.09 4.93
C LEU A 88 -11.78 10.06 6.09
N GLU A 89 -10.53 10.28 6.46
CA GLU A 89 -10.10 11.23 7.48
C GLU A 89 -9.47 12.43 6.78
N ARG A 90 -9.98 13.63 7.07
CA ARG A 90 -9.36 14.89 6.62
C ARG A 90 -8.50 15.42 7.76
N TYR A 91 -7.19 15.37 7.57
CA TYR A 91 -6.19 15.82 8.52
C TYR A 91 -5.62 17.17 8.11
N ARG A 92 -5.30 18.00 9.10
CA ARG A 92 -4.68 19.32 8.94
C ARG A 92 -3.58 19.44 9.99
N ASP A 93 -2.37 19.76 9.55
CA ASP A 93 -1.27 20.15 10.45
C ASP A 93 -1.18 21.68 10.49
N ASP A 94 -1.62 22.29 11.58
CA ASP A 94 -1.63 23.75 11.73
C ASP A 94 -0.21 24.36 11.84
N LYS A 95 0.81 23.56 12.21
CA LYS A 95 2.18 24.06 12.35
C LYS A 95 2.89 24.12 11.02
N LEU A 96 2.66 23.12 10.18
CA LEU A 96 3.27 22.99 8.85
C LEU A 96 2.42 23.62 7.75
N ASP A 97 1.20 24.04 8.07
CA ASP A 97 0.23 24.57 7.12
C ASP A 97 -0.06 23.64 5.93
N VAL A 98 0.02 22.31 6.15
CA VAL A 98 -0.35 21.26 5.18
C VAL A 98 -1.57 20.41 5.60
N SER A 99 -2.29 19.89 4.61
CA SER A 99 -3.45 19.02 4.78
C SER A 99 -3.21 17.63 4.19
N ALA A 100 -3.99 16.65 4.62
CA ALA A 100 -3.98 15.32 4.02
C ALA A 100 -5.36 14.64 4.10
N ASN A 101 -5.70 13.91 3.05
CA ASN A 101 -6.78 12.94 3.02
C ASN A 101 -6.20 11.55 3.32
N GLN A 102 -6.61 10.92 4.41
CA GLN A 102 -5.99 9.68 4.86
C GLN A 102 -6.98 8.66 5.39
N TYR A 103 -6.48 7.45 5.60
CA TYR A 103 -7.22 6.33 6.18
C TYR A 103 -6.43 5.72 7.33
N SER A 104 -7.16 5.34 8.38
CA SER A 104 -6.68 4.54 9.50
C SER A 104 -7.34 3.17 9.52
N ASN A 105 -6.70 2.18 10.13
CA ASN A 105 -7.16 0.80 10.32
C ASN A 105 -7.37 -0.02 9.02
N LYS A 106 -8.26 0.43 8.13
CA LYS A 106 -8.63 -0.31 6.92
C LYS A 106 -9.25 0.59 5.87
N VAL A 107 -8.85 0.37 4.62
CA VAL A 107 -9.51 0.91 3.43
C VAL A 107 -9.49 -0.14 2.32
N ASN A 108 -10.59 -0.23 1.57
CA ASN A 108 -10.69 -1.11 0.43
C ASN A 108 -10.76 -0.30 -0.86
N PHE A 109 -9.79 -0.51 -1.75
CA PHE A 109 -9.81 0.07 -3.08
C PHE A 109 -10.50 -0.91 -4.02
N VAL A 110 -11.52 -0.45 -4.74
CA VAL A 110 -12.40 -1.29 -5.55
C VAL A 110 -12.42 -0.81 -7.00
N GLN A 111 -12.13 -1.71 -7.92
CA GLN A 111 -12.18 -1.43 -9.36
C GLN A 111 -13.07 -2.46 -10.06
N VAL A 112 -13.93 -2.00 -10.95
CA VAL A 112 -14.76 -2.87 -11.78
C VAL A 112 -14.01 -3.19 -13.08
N VAL A 113 -13.98 -4.47 -13.44
CA VAL A 113 -13.36 -4.96 -14.67
C VAL A 113 -14.31 -5.89 -15.42
N LYS A 114 -14.39 -5.70 -16.74
CA LYS A 114 -15.19 -6.53 -17.66
C LYS A 114 -14.26 -7.40 -18.48
N LEU A 115 -14.60 -8.67 -18.61
CA LEU A 115 -13.89 -9.66 -19.42
C LEU A 115 -14.52 -9.71 -20.82
N LYS A 116 -13.70 -9.64 -21.87
CA LYS A 116 -14.18 -9.68 -23.27
C LYS A 116 -14.50 -11.10 -23.77
N GLY A 117 -14.05 -12.14 -23.08
CA GLY A 117 -14.20 -13.55 -23.49
C GLY A 117 -14.36 -14.50 -22.31
N ASN A 118 -14.10 -15.79 -22.54
CA ASN A 118 -14.19 -16.83 -21.50
C ASN A 118 -12.82 -17.37 -21.06
N ALA A 119 -11.74 -16.80 -21.58
CA ALA A 119 -10.38 -17.21 -21.24
C ALA A 119 -10.07 -16.83 -19.78
N LYS A 120 -9.46 -17.76 -19.04
CA LYS A 120 -8.92 -17.49 -17.70
C LYS A 120 -7.86 -16.39 -17.81
N THR A 121 -7.95 -15.39 -16.96
CA THR A 121 -7.00 -14.26 -16.96
C THR A 121 -6.89 -13.63 -15.57
N ALA A 122 -6.01 -12.66 -15.44
CA ALA A 122 -5.76 -11.91 -14.23
C ALA A 122 -5.61 -10.42 -14.52
N VAL A 123 -5.96 -9.60 -13.53
CA VAL A 123 -5.53 -8.19 -13.48
C VAL A 123 -4.14 -8.16 -12.87
N THR A 124 -3.20 -7.47 -13.52
CA THR A 124 -1.86 -7.24 -12.96
C THR A 124 -1.56 -5.75 -12.96
N GLY A 125 -0.68 -5.31 -12.07
CA GLY A 125 -0.32 -3.91 -11.98
C GLY A 125 0.69 -3.60 -10.89
N LYS A 126 0.90 -2.32 -10.71
CA LYS A 126 1.73 -1.73 -9.65
C LYS A 126 0.85 -0.92 -8.73
N LEU A 127 1.06 -1.09 -7.43
CA LEU A 127 0.53 -0.27 -6.36
C LEU A 127 1.67 0.56 -5.82
N GLU A 128 1.50 1.87 -5.73
CA GLU A 128 2.42 2.79 -5.07
C GLU A 128 1.69 3.49 -3.92
N PHE A 129 2.35 3.62 -2.77
CA PHE A 129 1.74 4.23 -1.59
C PHE A 129 2.79 4.75 -0.62
N GLN A 130 2.40 5.71 0.22
CA GLN A 130 3.19 6.19 1.34
C GLN A 130 2.42 6.08 2.64
N THR A 131 3.14 5.85 3.74
CA THR A 131 2.57 5.71 5.09
C THR A 131 3.33 6.56 6.08
N CYS A 132 2.60 7.25 6.95
CA CYS A 132 3.18 8.04 8.04
C CYS A 132 2.51 7.70 9.37
N ASP A 133 3.24 7.90 10.45
CA ASP A 133 2.73 8.03 11.81
C ASP A 133 2.87 9.50 12.25
N ASP A 134 2.55 9.78 13.52
CA ASP A 134 2.62 11.14 14.08
C ASP A 134 4.05 11.73 14.15
N GLN A 135 5.08 10.92 13.94
CA GLN A 135 6.49 11.33 14.10
C GLN A 135 7.24 11.36 12.78
N LYS A 136 6.88 10.48 11.82
CA LYS A 136 7.64 10.28 10.60
C LYS A 136 6.81 9.71 9.46
N CYS A 137 7.31 9.97 8.27
CA CYS A 137 6.86 9.33 7.04
C CYS A 137 7.89 8.31 6.55
N LEU A 138 7.41 7.15 6.13
CA LEU A 138 8.26 6.19 5.42
C LEU A 138 8.43 6.63 3.96
N PRO A 139 9.54 6.25 3.29
CA PRO A 139 9.66 6.39 1.85
C PRO A 139 8.48 5.71 1.14
N PRO A 140 8.00 6.25 -0.01
CA PRO A 140 7.00 5.58 -0.82
C PRO A 140 7.44 4.17 -1.20
N LYS A 141 6.48 3.24 -1.22
CA LYS A 141 6.71 1.83 -1.56
C LYS A 141 5.91 1.47 -2.80
N THR A 142 6.57 0.80 -3.74
CA THR A 142 5.93 0.17 -4.89
C THR A 142 5.83 -1.34 -4.68
N THR A 143 4.66 -1.92 -4.96
CA THR A 143 4.41 -3.36 -4.89
C THR A 143 3.66 -3.81 -6.14
N ASN A 144 4.15 -4.87 -6.79
CA ASN A 144 3.43 -5.49 -7.90
C ASN A 144 2.33 -6.40 -7.37
N PHE A 145 1.19 -6.47 -8.07
CA PHE A 145 0.09 -7.36 -7.71
C PHE A 145 -0.43 -8.14 -8.93
N THR A 146 -1.01 -9.30 -8.64
CA THR A 146 -1.70 -10.16 -9.59
C THR A 146 -2.99 -10.67 -8.95
N ILE A 147 -4.12 -10.43 -9.62
CA ILE A 147 -5.46 -10.82 -9.17
C ILE A 147 -6.08 -11.71 -10.23
N ALA A 148 -6.09 -13.01 -10.00
CA ALA A 148 -6.82 -13.93 -10.87
C ALA A 148 -8.32 -13.61 -10.80
N LEU A 149 -8.98 -13.53 -11.96
CA LEU A 149 -10.44 -13.36 -12.03
C LEU A 149 -11.07 -14.74 -11.88
N LYS A 150 -11.79 -14.95 -10.76
CA LYS A 150 -12.44 -16.22 -10.40
C LYS A 150 -13.92 -16.00 -10.17
#